data_AF-D9PTP8-F1
#
_entry.id   AF-D9PTP8-F1
#
_cell.length_a   1.000
_cell.length_b   1.000
_cell.length_c   1.000
_cell.angle_alpha   90.00
_cell.angle_beta   90.00
_cell.angle_gamma   90.00
#
_symmetry.space_group_name_H-M   'P 1'
#
loop_
_entity.id
_entity.type
_entity.pdbx_description
1 polymer ?
#
loop_
_entity_poly.entity_id
_entity_poly.type
_entity_poly.pdbx_seq_one_letter_code
_entity_poly.pdbx_strand_id
1 'polypeptide(L)'
;MFKLKKVESRSSNDEELKLGDTLHYFARDTQAAKDLLYRRMRCLANYEAANKNLERARAKNREIPKAEAEQSEACKKFEEITGLSKNELKELKTRRVQAFKKNLTDLAELEIKHSKAEISLLRDVVERLKSSQ
;
A
#
# COMPACT_ATOMS: atom_id res chain seq x y z
N MET A 1 27.59 5.33 -30.75
CA MET A 1 27.48 5.47 -29.28
C MET A 1 26.38 6.44 -28.82
N PHE A 2 26.28 7.68 -29.31
CA PHE A 2 25.29 8.66 -28.78
C PHE A 2 23.81 8.21 -28.89
N LYS A 3 23.45 7.47 -29.95
CA LYS A 3 22.10 6.90 -30.12
C LYS A 3 21.76 5.80 -29.11
N LEU A 4 22.75 4.99 -28.71
CA LEU A 4 22.57 3.90 -27.75
C LEU A 4 22.30 4.45 -26.34
N LYS A 5 23.14 5.38 -25.87
CA LYS A 5 22.94 6.07 -24.58
C LYS A 5 21.56 6.73 -24.44
N LYS A 6 21.02 7.26 -25.54
CA LYS A 6 19.68 7.85 -25.56
C LYS A 6 18.57 6.82 -25.41
N VAL A 7 18.74 5.62 -25.96
CA VAL A 7 17.78 4.51 -25.81
C VAL A 7 17.85 3.95 -24.39
N GLU A 8 19.05 3.71 -23.87
CA GLU A 8 19.25 3.24 -22.48
C GLU A 8 18.66 4.21 -21.45
N SER A 9 18.91 5.51 -21.61
CA SER A 9 18.35 6.53 -20.71
C SER A 9 16.82 6.58 -20.75
N ARG A 10 16.21 6.34 -21.92
CA ARG A 10 14.75 6.26 -22.02
C ARG A 10 14.20 5.00 -21.35
N SER A 11 14.84 3.85 -21.60
CA SER A 11 14.51 2.57 -20.96
C SER A 11 14.46 2.71 -19.44
N SER A 12 15.53 3.25 -18.87
CA SER A 12 15.66 3.45 -17.43
C SER A 12 14.58 4.37 -16.86
N ASN A 13 14.27 5.48 -17.54
CA ASN A 13 13.25 6.41 -17.07
C ASN A 13 11.85 5.78 -17.11
N ASP A 14 11.53 5.05 -18.18
CA ASP A 14 10.22 4.42 -18.35
C ASP A 14 10.00 3.30 -17.31
N GLU A 15 11.05 2.52 -17.01
CA GLU A 15 11.05 1.49 -15.96
C GLU A 15 10.87 2.10 -14.57
N GLU A 16 11.63 3.16 -14.26
CA GLU A 16 11.56 3.87 -12.98
C GLU A 16 10.17 4.45 -12.74
N LEU A 17 9.61 5.16 -13.74
CA LEU A 17 8.27 5.73 -13.65
C LEU A 17 7.20 4.64 -13.44
N LYS A 18 7.30 3.54 -14.20
CA LYS A 18 6.31 2.45 -14.13
C LYS A 18 6.29 1.79 -12.75
N LEU A 19 7.46 1.58 -12.13
CA LEU A 19 7.56 0.92 -10.83
C LEU A 19 7.34 1.88 -9.66
N GLY A 20 7.92 3.08 -9.73
CA GLY A 20 7.94 4.08 -8.67
C GLY A 20 6.55 4.49 -8.21
N ASP A 21 5.65 4.79 -9.14
CA ASP A 21 4.28 5.21 -8.83
C ASP A 21 3.52 4.15 -8.02
N THR A 22 3.65 2.88 -8.42
CA THR A 22 2.97 1.76 -7.74
C THR A 22 3.53 1.57 -6.33
N LEU A 23 4.86 1.63 -6.18
CA LEU A 23 5.51 1.51 -4.87
C LEU A 23 5.11 2.65 -3.93
N HIS A 24 5.16 3.90 -4.40
CA HIS A 24 4.83 5.08 -3.60
C HIS A 24 3.35 5.09 -3.19
N TYR A 25 2.45 4.72 -4.10
CA TYR A 25 1.03 4.59 -3.79
C TYR A 25 0.80 3.60 -2.64
N PHE A 26 1.32 2.37 -2.75
CA PHE A 26 1.09 1.36 -1.72
C PHE A 26 1.89 1.58 -0.43
N ALA A 27 3.00 2.30 -0.48
CA ALA A 27 3.68 2.76 0.74
C ALA A 27 2.77 3.70 1.55
N ARG A 28 2.13 4.67 0.89
CA ARG A 28 1.16 5.58 1.53
C ARG A 28 -0.09 4.86 2.01
N ASP A 29 -0.66 3.96 1.20
CA ASP A 29 -1.85 3.17 1.57
C ASP A 29 -1.54 2.25 2.79
N THR A 30 -0.33 1.67 2.84
CA THR A 30 0.14 0.89 4.00
C THR A 30 0.28 1.76 5.26
N GLN A 31 0.77 2.99 5.12
CA GLN A 31 0.85 3.92 6.25
C GLN A 31 -0.56 4.28 6.77
N ALA A 32 -1.52 4.55 5.88
CA ALA A 32 -2.91 4.81 6.28
C ALA A 32 -3.54 3.63 7.03
N ALA A 33 -3.28 2.39 6.60
CA ALA A 33 -3.72 1.19 7.29
C ALA A 33 -3.08 1.04 8.69
N LYS A 34 -1.80 1.40 8.83
CA LYS A 34 -1.13 1.45 10.15
C LYS A 34 -1.80 2.47 11.07
N ASP A 35 -2.14 3.65 10.55
CA ASP A 35 -2.80 4.70 11.33
C ASP A 35 -4.24 4.30 11.72
N LEU A 36 -4.94 3.53 10.88
CA LEU A 36 -6.23 2.93 11.20
C LEU A 36 -6.11 1.92 12.36
N LEU A 37 -5.14 1.03 12.31
CA LEU A 37 -4.87 0.07 13.39
C LEU A 37 -4.50 0.77 14.71
N TYR A 38 -3.75 1.87 14.64
CA TYR A 38 -3.43 2.67 15.81
C TYR A 38 -4.68 3.30 16.45
N ARG A 39 -5.59 3.87 15.63
CA ARG A 39 -6.88 4.39 16.10
C ARG A 39 -7.74 3.29 16.73
N ARG A 40 -7.79 2.10 16.12
CA ARG A 40 -8.48 0.94 16.69
C ARG A 40 -7.91 0.56 18.07
N MET A 41 -6.59 0.52 18.21
CA MET A 41 -5.92 0.21 19.48
C MET A 41 -6.26 1.24 20.57
N ARG A 42 -6.36 2.53 20.21
CA ARG A 42 -6.82 3.59 21.12
C ARG A 42 -8.28 3.37 21.56
N CYS A 43 -9.17 3.03 20.64
CA CYS A 43 -10.57 2.71 20.98
C CYS A 43 -10.67 1.49 21.92
N LEU A 44 -9.86 0.46 21.72
CA LEU A 44 -9.80 -0.70 22.61
C LEU A 44 -9.38 -0.30 24.03
N ALA A 45 -8.30 0.48 24.16
CA ALA A 45 -7.82 0.95 25.45
C ALA A 45 -8.88 1.78 26.19
N ASN A 46 -9.62 2.64 25.46
CA ASN A 46 -10.73 3.41 26.02
C ASN A 46 -11.87 2.50 26.49
N TYR A 47 -12.21 1.49 25.70
CA TYR A 47 -13.24 0.50 26.06
C TYR A 47 -12.85 -0.29 27.32
N GLU A 48 -11.62 -0.79 27.39
CA GLU A 48 -11.10 -1.49 28.58
C GLU A 48 -11.10 -0.60 29.83
N ALA A 49 -10.75 0.68 29.68
CA ALA A 49 -10.80 1.65 30.76
C ALA A 49 -12.23 1.91 31.24
N ALA A 50 -13.18 2.11 30.31
CA ALA A 50 -14.59 2.29 30.64
C ALA A 50 -15.17 1.04 31.34
N ASN A 51 -14.78 -0.16 30.90
CA ASN A 51 -15.18 -1.40 31.53
C ASN A 51 -14.68 -1.49 32.98
N LYS A 52 -13.40 -1.14 33.24
CA LYS A 52 -12.86 -1.07 34.62
C LYS A 52 -13.57 -0.04 35.48
N ASN A 53 -13.98 1.10 34.91
CA ASN A 53 -14.71 2.13 35.64
C ASN A 53 -16.12 1.67 36.01
N LEU A 54 -16.81 0.96 35.11
CA LEU A 54 -18.10 0.35 35.39
C LEU A 54 -18.02 -0.66 36.54
N GLU A 55 -17.01 -1.53 36.55
CA GLU A 55 -16.81 -2.48 37.65
C GLU A 55 -16.57 -1.77 39.00
N ARG A 56 -15.85 -0.64 39.00
CA ARG A 56 -15.67 0.19 40.20
C ARG A 56 -16.96 0.86 40.65
N ALA A 57 -17.79 1.35 39.72
CA ALA A 57 -19.08 1.96 40.02
C ALA A 57 -20.04 0.94 40.65
N ARG A 58 -20.06 -0.29 40.11
CA ARG A 58 -20.80 -1.43 40.64
C ARG A 58 -20.34 -1.80 42.05
N ALA A 59 -19.02 -1.95 42.26
CA ALA A 59 -18.46 -2.27 43.57
C ALA A 59 -18.78 -1.22 44.65
N LYS A 60 -18.92 0.06 44.27
CA LYS A 60 -19.27 1.16 45.17
C LYS A 60 -20.78 1.43 45.28
N ASN A 61 -21.62 0.73 44.51
CA ASN A 61 -23.05 1.01 44.34
C ASN A 61 -23.36 2.51 44.06
N ARG A 62 -22.56 3.15 43.21
CA ARG A 62 -22.64 4.58 42.93
C ARG A 62 -22.36 4.88 41.46
N GLU A 63 -23.13 5.79 40.86
CA GLU A 63 -22.96 6.25 39.47
C GLU A 63 -23.04 5.16 38.38
N ILE A 64 -23.66 4.01 38.68
CA ILE A 64 -23.76 2.87 37.76
C ILE A 64 -24.37 3.25 36.40
N PRO A 65 -25.53 3.96 36.31
CA PRO A 65 -26.13 4.25 35.01
C PRO A 65 -25.24 5.11 34.10
N LYS A 66 -24.46 6.02 34.69
CA LYS A 66 -23.51 6.86 33.96
C LYS A 66 -22.35 6.02 33.42
N ALA A 67 -21.76 5.16 34.26
CA ALA A 67 -20.65 4.30 33.84
C ALA A 67 -21.09 3.27 32.78
N GLU A 68 -22.34 2.78 32.84
CA GLU A 68 -22.90 1.89 31.81
C GLU A 68 -23.07 2.61 30.46
N ALA A 69 -23.56 3.86 30.47
CA ALA A 69 -23.65 4.66 29.25
C ALA A 69 -22.27 4.91 28.62
N GLU A 70 -21.27 5.30 29.43
CA GLU A 70 -19.90 5.53 28.97
C GLU A 70 -19.25 4.26 28.40
N GLN A 71 -19.46 3.11 29.05
CA GLN A 71 -18.97 1.81 28.56
C GLN A 71 -19.64 1.41 27.26
N SER A 72 -20.96 1.59 27.15
CA SER A 72 -21.73 1.26 25.94
C SER A 72 -21.26 2.10 24.75
N GLU A 73 -21.03 3.40 24.95
CA GLU A 73 -20.52 4.29 23.91
C GLU A 73 -19.09 3.89 23.46
N ALA A 74 -18.21 3.57 24.42
CA ALA A 74 -16.86 3.11 24.12
C ALA A 74 -16.85 1.77 23.38
N CYS A 75 -17.74 0.84 23.75
CA CYS A 75 -17.92 -0.44 23.07
C CYS A 75 -18.33 -0.23 21.61
N LYS A 76 -19.39 0.56 21.39
CA LYS A 76 -19.90 0.87 20.05
C LYS A 76 -18.81 1.44 19.14
N LYS A 77 -18.05 2.44 19.64
CA LYS A 77 -16.93 3.04 18.89
C LYS A 77 -15.85 2.01 18.54
N PHE A 78 -15.53 1.10 19.46
CA PHE A 78 -14.55 0.03 19.23
C PHE A 78 -15.04 -1.01 18.20
N GLU A 79 -16.31 -1.38 18.25
CA GLU A 79 -16.92 -2.32 17.31
C GLU A 79 -16.98 -1.74 15.89
N GLU A 80 -17.43 -0.49 15.74
CA GLU A 80 -17.48 0.23 14.46
C GLU A 80 -16.10 0.29 13.79
N ILE A 81 -15.08 0.77 14.52
CA ILE A 81 -13.72 0.85 13.96
C ILE A 81 -13.12 -0.54 13.71
N THR A 82 -13.48 -1.56 14.50
CA THR A 82 -13.02 -2.93 14.26
C THR A 82 -13.63 -3.52 12.99
N GLY A 83 -14.92 -3.28 12.74
CA GLY A 83 -15.59 -3.68 11.51
C GLY A 83 -14.94 -3.03 10.28
N LEU A 84 -14.78 -1.70 10.31
CA LEU A 84 -14.11 -0.95 9.25
C LEU A 84 -12.67 -1.42 9.02
N SER A 85 -11.89 -1.61 10.08
CA SER A 85 -10.50 -2.07 9.97
C SER A 85 -10.38 -3.44 9.32
N LYS A 86 -11.28 -4.38 9.64
CA LYS A 86 -11.27 -5.72 9.03
C LYS A 86 -11.52 -5.66 7.52
N ASN A 87 -12.50 -4.84 7.10
CA ASN A 87 -12.83 -4.68 5.69
C ASN A 87 -11.68 -4.00 4.95
N GLU A 88 -11.19 -2.87 5.45
CA GLU A 88 -10.14 -2.09 4.79
C GLU A 88 -8.85 -2.91 4.61
N LEU A 89 -8.43 -3.68 5.63
CA LEU A 89 -7.23 -4.52 5.52
C LEU A 89 -7.38 -5.64 4.50
N LYS A 90 -8.58 -6.23 4.39
CA LYS A 90 -8.88 -7.26 3.39
C LYS A 90 -8.86 -6.68 1.98
N GLU A 91 -9.44 -5.52 1.80
CA GLU A 91 -9.47 -4.80 0.53
C GLU A 91 -8.08 -4.34 0.13
N LEU A 92 -7.31 -3.73 1.05
CA LEU A 92 -5.92 -3.34 0.81
C LEU A 92 -5.08 -4.52 0.32
N LYS A 93 -5.18 -5.69 0.97
CA LYS A 93 -4.46 -6.89 0.54
C LYS A 93 -4.82 -7.25 -0.91
N THR A 94 -6.11 -7.23 -1.24
CA THR A 94 -6.62 -7.61 -2.56
C THR A 94 -6.17 -6.61 -3.63
N ARG A 95 -6.41 -5.31 -3.40
CA ARG A 95 -6.01 -4.20 -4.28
C ARG A 95 -4.50 -4.21 -4.53
N ARG A 96 -3.70 -4.41 -3.48
CA ARG A 96 -2.23 -4.46 -3.56
C ARG A 96 -1.76 -5.59 -4.46
N VAL A 97 -2.20 -6.82 -4.20
CA VAL A 97 -1.75 -7.99 -4.98
C VAL A 97 -2.13 -7.84 -6.46
N GLN A 98 -3.35 -7.39 -6.75
CA GLN A 98 -3.79 -7.18 -8.14
C GLN A 98 -2.97 -6.11 -8.85
N ALA A 99 -2.73 -4.98 -8.19
CA ALA A 99 -1.98 -3.87 -8.78
C ALA A 99 -0.52 -4.24 -9.03
N PHE A 100 0.16 -4.87 -8.07
CA PHE A 100 1.55 -5.32 -8.26
C PHE A 100 1.65 -6.41 -9.34
N LYS A 101 0.71 -7.35 -9.40
CA LYS A 101 0.69 -8.36 -10.46
C LYS A 101 0.60 -7.69 -11.83
N LYS A 102 -0.35 -6.78 -12.03
CA LYS A 102 -0.49 -6.04 -13.29
C LYS A 102 0.76 -5.22 -13.59
N ASN A 103 1.28 -4.48 -12.61
CA ASN A 103 2.45 -3.63 -12.77
C ASN A 103 3.68 -4.41 -13.23
N LEU A 104 3.97 -5.56 -12.59
CA LEU A 104 5.11 -6.40 -12.94
C LEU A 104 4.94 -7.06 -14.31
N THR A 105 3.72 -7.46 -14.68
CA THR A 105 3.45 -7.95 -16.04
C THR A 105 3.69 -6.86 -17.08
N ASP A 106 3.12 -5.67 -16.88
CA ASP A 106 3.31 -4.53 -17.79
C ASP A 106 4.79 -4.12 -17.89
N LEU A 107 5.54 -4.17 -16.78
CA LEU A 107 6.97 -3.86 -16.73
C LEU A 107 7.78 -4.88 -17.54
N ALA A 108 7.54 -6.17 -17.35
CA ALA A 108 8.23 -7.21 -18.12
C ALA A 108 7.96 -7.08 -19.63
N GLU A 109 6.72 -6.76 -20.02
CA GLU A 109 6.38 -6.49 -21.42
C GLU A 109 7.12 -5.26 -21.98
N LEU A 110 7.31 -4.24 -21.17
CA LEU A 110 8.04 -3.03 -21.52
C LEU A 110 9.55 -3.30 -21.68
N GLU A 111 10.16 -4.01 -20.74
CA GLU A 111 11.58 -4.42 -20.79
C GLU A 111 11.88 -5.26 -22.04
N ILE A 112 10.96 -6.16 -22.42
CA ILE A 112 11.07 -6.94 -23.66
C ILE A 112 11.06 -6.02 -24.89
N LYS A 113 10.22 -4.97 -24.91
CA LYS A 113 10.18 -4.00 -26.01
C LYS A 113 11.46 -3.19 -26.09
N HIS A 114 11.98 -2.72 -24.95
CA HIS A 114 13.25 -1.99 -24.88
C HIS A 114 14.41 -2.86 -25.38
N SER A 115 14.53 -4.09 -24.89
CA SER A 115 15.55 -5.05 -25.32
C SER A 115 15.51 -5.31 -26.83
N LYS A 116 14.30 -5.46 -27.41
CA LYS A 116 14.15 -5.64 -28.87
C LYS A 116 14.62 -4.40 -29.65
N ALA A 117 14.30 -3.20 -29.17
CA ALA A 117 14.73 -1.95 -29.81
C ALA A 117 16.25 -1.78 -29.75
N GLU A 118 16.86 -2.13 -28.61
CA GLU A 118 18.31 -2.08 -28.43
C GLU A 118 19.03 -3.08 -29.34
N ILE A 119 18.56 -4.34 -29.39
CA ILE A 119 19.08 -5.37 -30.29
C ILE A 119 19.00 -4.91 -31.76
N SER A 120 17.88 -4.31 -32.17
CA SER A 120 17.73 -3.78 -33.53
C SER A 120 18.77 -2.70 -33.83
N LEU A 121 18.95 -1.75 -32.91
CA LEU A 121 19.95 -0.68 -33.07
C LEU A 121 21.37 -1.23 -33.17
N LEU A 122 21.72 -2.22 -32.34
CA LEU A 122 23.03 -2.85 -32.35
C LEU A 122 23.28 -3.63 -33.65
N ARG A 123 22.27 -4.34 -34.17
CA ARG A 123 22.34 -5.01 -35.48
C ARG A 123 22.62 -4.01 -36.60
N ASP A 124 21.91 -2.89 -36.64
CA ASP A 124 22.12 -1.83 -37.63
C ASP A 124 23.54 -1.24 -37.56
N VAL A 125 24.12 -1.14 -36.36
CA VAL A 125 25.50 -0.66 -36.18
C VAL A 125 26.49 -1.68 -36.72
N VAL A 126 26.30 -2.97 -36.41
CA VAL A 126 27.16 -4.05 -36.92
C VAL A 126 27.12 -4.12 -38.44
N GLU A 127 25.95 -4.00 -39.05
CA GLU A 127 25.80 -4.05 -40.51
C GLU A 127 26.53 -2.90 -41.20
N ARG A 128 26.40 -1.66 -40.69
CA ARG A 128 27.15 -0.51 -41.21
C ARG A 128 28.66 -0.66 -41.08
N LEU A 129 29.12 -1.26 -39.99
CA LEU A 129 30.56 -1.52 -39.80
C LEU A 129 31.07 -2.54 -40.82
N LYS A 130 30.29 -3.61 -41.07
CA LYS A 130 30.63 -4.60 -42.10
C LYS A 130 30.63 -4.01 -43.51
N SER A 131 29.74 -3.08 -43.82
CA SER A 131 29.68 -2.42 -45.13
C SER A 131 30.72 -1.30 -45.31
N SER A 132 31.49 -0.98 -44.27
CA SER A 132 32.54 0.06 -44.30
C SER A 132 33.95 -0.52 -44.44
N GLN A 133 34.08 -1.85 -44.58
CA GLN A 133 35.30 -2.57 -44.97
C GLN A 133 35.19 -2.99 -46.44
#